data_AF-A0A8J7QMK4-F1
#
_entry.id   AF-A0A8J7QMK4-F1
#
_cell.length_a   1.000
_cell.length_b   1.000
_cell.length_c   1.000
_cell.angle_alpha   90.00
_cell.angle_beta   90.00
_cell.angle_gamma   90.00
#
_symmetry.space_group_name_H-M   'P 1'
#
loop_
_entity.id
_entity.type
_entity.pdbx_description
1 polymer ?
#
loop_
_entity_poly.entity_id
_entity_poly.type
_entity_poly.pdbx_seq_one_letter_code
_entity_poly.pdbx_strand_id
1 'polypeptide(L)'
;ALVSKPKILLLDEPFNAVDASAQTFIAELLNRLKNENKISVLLVSHDINMVVEYIDILMFLNKKMIAMGKAHEIFRDDILKMVYGEGVRVITEKGRCYALTGDTHG
;
A
#
# COMPACT_ATOMS: atom_id res chain seq x y z
N ALA A 1 -15.98 14.18 7.32
CA ALA A 1 -16.84 12.98 7.34
C ALA A 1 -16.54 12.01 8.51
N LEU A 2 -15.87 12.42 9.60
CA LEU A 2 -15.57 11.57 10.76
C LEU A 2 -16.69 11.53 11.83
N VAL A 3 -17.87 12.12 11.54
CA VAL A 3 -18.93 12.41 12.52
C VAL A 3 -19.74 11.16 12.93
N SER A 4 -19.62 10.04 12.21
CA SER A 4 -20.56 8.90 12.35
C SER A 4 -19.96 7.57 12.84
N LYS A 5 -18.73 7.56 13.40
CA LYS A 5 -18.01 6.33 13.80
C LYS A 5 -18.14 5.22 12.72
N PRO A 6 -17.69 5.48 11.49
CA PRO A 6 -17.88 4.54 10.39
C PRO A 6 -17.17 3.22 10.69
N LYS A 7 -17.78 2.09 10.32
CA LYS A 7 -17.11 0.77 10.44
C LYS A 7 -16.05 0.57 9.37
N ILE A 8 -16.14 1.29 8.25
CA ILE A 8 -15.25 1.17 7.10
C ILE A 8 -14.90 2.57 6.58
N LEU A 9 -13.63 2.79 6.29
CA LEU A 9 -13.11 3.96 5.60
C LEU A 9 -12.62 3.54 4.21
N LEU A 10 -13.11 4.20 3.17
CA LEU A 10 -12.68 4.00 1.79
C LEU A 10 -11.87 5.21 1.36
N LEU A 11 -10.65 4.99 0.87
CA LEU A 11 -9.73 6.03 0.44
C LEU A 11 -9.26 5.75 -0.97
N ASP A 12 -9.55 6.66 -1.89
CA ASP A 12 -9.09 6.57 -3.27
C ASP A 12 -7.88 7.49 -3.45
N GLU A 13 -6.72 6.90 -3.68
CA GLU A 13 -5.42 7.58 -3.85
C GLU A 13 -5.12 8.64 -2.77
N PRO A 14 -5.21 8.30 -1.45
CA PRO A 14 -5.07 9.28 -0.35
C PRO A 14 -3.66 9.85 -0.20
N PHE A 15 -2.69 9.28 -0.91
CA PHE A 15 -1.27 9.62 -0.85
C PHE A 15 -0.82 10.49 -2.03
N ASN A 16 -1.73 10.80 -2.96
CA ASN A 16 -1.42 11.65 -4.10
C ASN A 16 -1.09 13.08 -3.65
N ALA A 17 -0.10 13.66 -4.31
CA ALA A 17 0.37 15.04 -4.10
C ALA A 17 0.94 15.35 -2.69
N VAL A 18 1.21 14.34 -1.87
CA VAL A 18 1.90 14.48 -0.58
C VAL A 18 3.26 13.80 -0.59
N ASP A 19 4.23 14.35 0.15
CA ASP A 19 5.58 13.81 0.22
C ASP A 19 5.66 12.51 1.04
N ALA A 20 6.79 11.80 0.93
CA ALA A 20 7.01 10.51 1.59
C ALA A 20 6.85 10.56 3.13
N SER A 21 7.18 11.69 3.76
CA SER A 21 7.03 11.86 5.21
C SER A 21 5.56 12.02 5.60
N ALA A 22 4.79 12.78 4.82
CA ALA A 22 3.37 12.94 4.98
C ALA A 22 2.60 11.64 4.70
N GLN A 23 3.01 10.86 3.70
CA GLN A 23 2.44 9.53 3.44
C GLN A 23 2.57 8.61 4.65
N THR A 24 3.77 8.56 5.23
CA THR A 24 4.07 7.78 6.44
C THR A 24 3.18 8.22 7.60
N PHE A 25 3.08 9.54 7.84
CA PHE A 25 2.23 10.11 8.88
C PHE A 25 0.74 9.77 8.69
N ILE A 26 0.22 9.85 7.46
CA ILE A 26 -1.16 9.49 7.14
C ILE A 26 -1.38 8.00 7.39
N ALA A 27 -0.47 7.12 6.96
CA ALA A 27 -0.57 5.69 7.18
C ALA A 27 -0.57 5.33 8.67
N GLU A 28 0.29 5.97 9.47
CA GLU A 28 0.32 5.83 10.93
C GLU A 28 -0.99 6.27 11.59
N LEU A 29 -1.53 7.42 11.16
CA LEU A 29 -2.82 7.92 11.64
C LEU A 29 -3.95 6.93 11.32
N LEU A 30 -3.99 6.38 10.10
CA LEU A 30 -4.98 5.40 9.69
C LEU A 30 -4.86 4.10 10.51
N ASN A 31 -3.63 3.63 10.74
CA ASN A 31 -3.38 2.43 11.54
C ASN A 31 -3.81 2.65 13.02
N ARG A 32 -3.57 3.84 13.57
CA ARG A 32 -4.05 4.20 14.91
C ARG A 32 -5.58 4.20 14.96
N LEU A 33 -6.25 4.84 14.00
CA LEU A 33 -7.71 4.88 13.93
C LEU A 33 -8.32 3.49 13.78
N LYS A 34 -7.72 2.62 12.95
CA LYS A 34 -8.06 1.19 12.81
C LYS A 34 -8.12 0.51 14.17
N ASN A 35 -7.05 0.68 14.96
CA ASN A 35 -6.88 0.01 16.25
C ASN A 35 -7.77 0.58 17.35
N GLU A 36 -7.88 1.91 17.46
CA GLU A 36 -8.66 2.58 18.51
C GLU A 36 -10.17 2.47 18.27
N ASN A 37 -10.62 2.66 17.03
CA ASN A 37 -12.04 2.76 16.69
C ASN A 37 -12.61 1.49 16.06
N LYS A 38 -11.80 0.42 15.93
CA LYS A 38 -12.17 -0.85 15.28
C LYS A 38 -12.76 -0.65 13.88
N ILE A 39 -12.17 0.27 13.12
CA ILE A 39 -12.59 0.55 11.75
C ILE A 39 -11.76 -0.28 10.78
N SER A 40 -12.36 -0.76 9.69
CA SER A 40 -11.61 -1.30 8.57
C SER A 40 -11.24 -0.18 7.60
N VAL A 41 -10.02 -0.21 7.05
CA VAL A 41 -9.57 0.76 6.06
C VAL A 41 -9.30 0.02 4.75
N LEU A 42 -9.93 0.47 3.67
CA LEU A 42 -9.61 0.05 2.31
C LEU A 42 -9.06 1.27 1.57
N LEU A 43 -7.83 1.14 1.08
CA LEU A 43 -7.16 2.15 0.28
C LEU A 43 -6.84 1.62 -1.10
N VAL A 44 -6.97 2.49 -2.09
CA VAL A 44 -6.51 2.28 -3.46
C VAL A 44 -5.32 3.21 -3.67
N SER A 45 -4.22 2.65 -4.18
CA SER A 45 -3.01 3.42 -4.49
C SER A 45 -2.24 2.75 -5.61
N HIS A 46 -1.62 3.55 -6.46
CA HIS A 46 -0.66 3.08 -7.47
C HIS A 46 0.78 2.99 -6.94
N ASP A 47 1.09 3.69 -5.84
CA ASP A 47 2.36 3.58 -5.11
C ASP A 47 2.10 3.19 -3.65
N ILE A 48 2.74 2.12 -3.21
CA ILE A 48 2.61 1.58 -1.86
C ILE A 48 3.95 1.44 -1.14
N ASN A 49 5.07 1.82 -1.75
CA ASN A 49 6.41 1.58 -1.22
C ASN A 49 6.59 2.13 0.20
N MET A 50 6.11 3.35 0.43
CA MET A 50 6.25 4.02 1.72
C MET A 50 5.29 3.51 2.79
N VAL A 51 4.20 2.83 2.39
CA VAL A 51 3.09 2.52 3.30
C VAL A 51 2.83 1.03 3.47
N VAL A 52 3.51 0.17 2.70
CA VAL A 52 3.28 -1.29 2.68
C VAL A 52 3.44 -1.94 4.06
N GLU A 53 4.29 -1.40 4.93
CA GLU A 53 4.50 -1.90 6.29
C GLU A 53 3.28 -1.68 7.21
N TYR A 54 2.38 -0.76 6.86
CA TYR A 54 1.14 -0.48 7.59
C TYR A 54 -0.06 -1.27 7.05
N ILE A 55 0.13 -2.07 5.98
CA ILE A 55 -0.93 -2.80 5.29
C ILE A 55 -1.05 -4.22 5.86
N ASP A 56 -2.25 -4.57 6.33
CA ASP A 56 -2.52 -5.94 6.79
C ASP A 56 -2.66 -6.91 5.60
N ILE A 57 -3.46 -6.52 4.60
CA ILE A 57 -3.76 -7.31 3.40
C ILE A 57 -3.49 -6.46 2.15
N LEU A 58 -2.66 -6.98 1.26
CA LEU A 58 -2.34 -6.36 -0.02
C LEU A 58 -3.02 -7.12 -1.15
N MET A 59 -3.61 -6.38 -2.09
CA MET A 59 -4.20 -6.91 -3.32
C MET A 59 -3.64 -6.15 -4.52
N PHE A 60 -3.20 -6.90 -5.53
CA PHE A 60 -2.85 -6.34 -6.83
C PHE A 60 -3.96 -6.64 -7.84
N LEU A 61 -4.41 -5.60 -8.54
CA LEU A 61 -5.51 -5.67 -9.49
C LEU A 61 -5.08 -5.07 -10.84
N ASN A 62 -5.22 -5.84 -11.91
CA ASN A 62 -5.05 -5.35 -13.29
C ASN A 62 -6.03 -6.08 -14.20
N LYS A 63 -7.24 -5.50 -14.39
CA LYS A 63 -8.42 -6.12 -15.04
C LYS A 63 -8.93 -7.42 -14.39
N LYS A 64 -8.08 -8.12 -13.66
CA LYS A 64 -8.31 -9.31 -12.83
C LYS A 64 -7.44 -9.20 -11.58
N MET A 65 -7.82 -9.91 -10.53
CA MET A 65 -6.97 -10.06 -9.34
C MET A 65 -5.71 -10.83 -9.73
N ILE A 66 -4.55 -10.21 -9.54
CA ILE A 66 -3.24 -10.82 -9.77
C ILE A 66 -2.82 -11.61 -8.52
N ALA A 67 -2.90 -10.98 -7.35
CA ALA A 67 -2.50 -11.55 -6.08
C ALA A 67 -3.26 -10.90 -4.92
N MET A 68 -3.47 -11.64 -3.83
CA MET A 68 -4.06 -11.16 -2.58
C MET A 68 -3.55 -11.99 -1.41
N GLY A 69 -3.20 -11.34 -0.30
CA GLY A 69 -2.69 -12.00 0.90
C GLY A 69 -2.10 -10.99 1.88
N LYS A 70 -1.40 -11.47 2.92
CA LYS A 70 -0.70 -10.55 3.84
C LYS A 70 0.36 -9.77 3.08
N ALA A 71 0.54 -8.50 3.42
CA ALA A 71 1.47 -7.63 2.69
C ALA A 71 2.88 -8.24 2.59
N HIS A 72 3.40 -8.82 3.68
CA HIS A 72 4.72 -9.46 3.70
C HIS A 72 4.82 -10.76 2.87
N GLU A 73 3.70 -11.41 2.52
CA GLU A 73 3.68 -12.62 1.68
C GLU A 73 3.60 -12.27 0.19
N ILE A 74 2.97 -11.13 -0.10
CA ILE A 74 2.65 -10.67 -1.46
C ILE A 74 3.70 -9.71 -2.00
N PHE A 75 4.36 -8.94 -1.14
CA PHE A 75 5.35 -7.93 -1.53
C PHE A 75 6.73 -8.56 -1.77
N ARG A 76 6.87 -9.30 -2.87
CA ARG A 76 8.09 -10.04 -3.27
C ARG A 76 8.29 -10.04 -4.78
N ASP A 77 9.53 -10.27 -5.22
CA ASP A 77 10.00 -10.12 -6.60
C ASP A 77 9.11 -10.81 -7.65
N ASP A 78 8.82 -12.10 -7.48
CA ASP A 78 8.04 -12.90 -8.43
C ASP A 78 6.64 -12.31 -8.67
N ILE A 79 5.96 -11.89 -7.61
CA ILE A 79 4.62 -11.29 -7.69
C ILE A 79 4.70 -9.89 -8.28
N LEU A 80 5.64 -9.04 -7.83
CA LEU A 80 5.76 -7.68 -8.33
C LEU A 80 6.12 -7.63 -9.81
N LYS A 81 6.90 -8.59 -10.31
CA LYS A 81 7.15 -8.74 -11.74
C LYS A 81 5.89 -9.03 -12.55
N MET A 82 4.93 -9.76 -11.99
CA MET A 82 3.62 -9.98 -12.65
C MET A 82 2.75 -8.71 -12.66
N VAL A 83 2.98 -7.78 -11.74
CA VAL A 83 2.21 -6.54 -11.58
C VAL A 83 2.79 -5.41 -12.42
N TYR A 84 4.10 -5.20 -12.31
CA TYR A 84 4.82 -4.04 -12.86
C TYR A 84 5.78 -4.40 -14.01
N GLY A 85 6.02 -5.68 -14.28
CA GLY A 85 6.92 -6.18 -15.33
C GLY A 85 8.33 -6.57 -14.83
N GLU A 86 9.16 -7.11 -15.73
CA GLU A 86 10.50 -7.66 -15.41
C GLU A 86 11.51 -6.64 -14.87
N GLY A 87 11.23 -5.34 -15.00
CA GLY A 87 12.09 -4.26 -14.52
C GLY A 87 12.02 -4.00 -13.01
N VAL A 88 11.22 -4.77 -12.26
CA VAL A 88 11.01 -4.55 -10.82
C VAL A 88 11.86 -5.46 -9.96
N ARG A 89 12.44 -4.88 -8.91
CA ARG A 89 13.24 -5.54 -7.89
C ARG A 89 12.81 -5.08 -6.50
N VAL A 90 12.62 -6.02 -5.57
CA VAL A 90 12.43 -5.71 -4.15
C VAL A 90 13.78 -5.62 -3.49
N ILE A 91 14.02 -4.50 -2.81
CA ILE A 91 15.17 -4.35 -1.91
C ILE A 91 14.67 -4.22 -0.48
N THR A 92 15.47 -4.69 0.47
CA THR A 92 15.21 -4.47 1.89
C THR A 92 16.31 -3.55 2.44
N GLU A 93 15.91 -2.38 2.93
CA GLU A 93 16.82 -1.43 3.57
C GLU A 93 16.28 -1.06 4.95
N LYS A 94 17.11 -1.15 5.99
CA LYS A 94 16.74 -0.84 7.39
C LYS A 94 15.48 -1.57 7.88
N GLY A 95 15.23 -2.78 7.36
CA GLY A 95 14.05 -3.58 7.71
C GLY A 95 12.78 -3.22 6.93
N ARG A 96 12.85 -2.28 5.99
CA ARG A 96 11.73 -1.90 5.09
C ARG A 96 11.94 -2.46 3.70
N CYS A 97 10.86 -2.95 3.09
CA CYS A 97 10.87 -3.46 1.72
C CYS A 97 10.43 -2.36 0.75
N TYR A 98 11.19 -2.18 -0.33
CA TYR A 98 10.90 -1.21 -1.38
C TYR A 98 10.89 -1.91 -2.73
N ALA A 99 9.87 -1.67 -3.53
CA ALA A 99 9.86 -2.04 -4.94
C ALA A 99 10.57 -0.95 -5.74
N LEU A 100 11.76 -1.26 -6.24
CA LEU A 100 12.42 -0.45 -7.25
C LEU A 100 11.82 -0.80 -8.59
N THR A 101 10.94 0.06 -9.07
CA THR A 101 10.42 0.01 -10.43
C THR A 101 11.33 0.87 -11.31
N GLY A 102 12.06 0.26 -12.24
CA GLY A 102 12.81 1.05 -13.21
C GLY A 102 11.84 1.93 -13.99
N ASP A 103 12.03 3.25 -13.93
CA ASP A 103 11.23 4.21 -14.71
C ASP A 103 11.32 3.85 -16.20
N THR A 104 10.30 3.17 -16.68
CA THR A 104 9.95 3.15 -18.10
C THR A 104 8.63 3.89 -18.19
N HIS A 105 8.69 5.19 -17.88
CA HIS A 105 7.75 6.16 -18.43
C HIS A 105 7.95 6.14 -19.95
N GLY A 106 7.18 5.30 -20.63
CA GLY A 106 6.96 5.36 -22.08
C GLY A 106 5.94 6.41 -22.44
#